data_AF-X1HDA1-F1
#
_entry.id   AF-X1HDA1-F1
#
_cell.length_a   1.000
_cell.length_b   1.000
_cell.length_c   1.000
_cell.angle_alpha   90.00
_cell.angle_beta   90.00
_cell.angle_gamma   90.00
#
_symmetry.space_group_name_H-M   'P 1'
#
loop_
_entity.id
_entity.type
_entity.pdbx_description
1 polymer ?
#
loop_
_entity_poly.entity_id
_entity_poly.type
_entity_poly.pdbx_seq_one_letter_code
_entity_poly.pdbx_strand_id
1 'polypeptide(L)' 'LCPFHKEKKSSFYIKNNWGYCYGCGWHGDTIKFLMEKENLGFKEAIGRLT' A
#
# COMPACT_ATOMS: atom_id res chain seq x y z
N LEU A 1 -1.52 -11.34 -1.97
CA LEU A 1 -2.89 -10.81 -2.18
C LEU A 1 -2.87 -9.31 -1.95
N CYS A 2 -3.64 -8.55 -2.72
CA CYS A 2 -3.73 -7.10 -2.60
C CYS A 2 -4.36 -6.68 -1.25
N PRO A 3 -3.71 -5.79 -0.49
CA PRO A 3 -4.26 -5.29 0.77
C PRO A 3 -5.45 -4.32 0.61
N PHE A 4 -5.72 -3.87 -0.63
CA PHE A 4 -6.68 -2.80 -0.95
C PHE A 4 -7.91 -3.29 -1.72
N HIS A 5 -7.94 -4.55 -2.17
CA HIS A 5 -9.14 -5.15 -2.75
C HIS A 5 -9.16 -6.66 -2.49
N LYS A 6 -10.35 -7.26 -2.51
CA LYS A 6 -10.51 -8.70 -2.29
C LYS A 6 -10.23 -9.46 -3.59
N GLU A 7 -9.26 -10.35 -3.56
CA GLU A 7 -8.92 -11.25 -4.67
C GLU A 7 -8.51 -12.63 -4.18
N LYS A 8 -8.58 -13.62 -5.08
CA LYS A 8 -8.15 -15.01 -4.82
C LYS A 8 -6.77 -15.34 -5.40
N LYS A 9 -6.33 -14.62 -6.43
CA LYS A 9 -5.00 -14.74 -7.05
C LYS A 9 -4.12 -13.60 -6.56
N SER A 10 -2.81 -13.78 -6.50
CA SER A 10 -1.92 -12.68 -6.10
C SER A 10 -1.71 -11.72 -7.27
N SER A 11 -2.13 -10.46 -7.14
CA SER A 11 -1.87 -9.40 -8.13
C SER A 11 -1.02 -8.24 -7.61
N PHE A 12 -0.60 -8.29 -6.34
CA PHE A 12 0.20 -7.26 -5.70
C PHE A 12 1.70 -7.57 -5.80
N TYR A 13 2.49 -6.57 -6.18
CA TYR A 13 3.93 -6.65 -6.38
C TYR A 13 4.65 -5.46 -5.75
N ILE A 14 5.86 -5.68 -5.23
CA ILE A 14 6.73 -4.67 -4.64
C ILE A 14 8.05 -4.64 -5.42
N LYS A 15 8.52 -3.43 -5.75
CA LYS A 15 9.84 -3.20 -6.35
C LYS A 15 10.50 -2.01 -5.68
N ASN A 16 11.70 -2.20 -5.13
CA ASN A 16 12.40 -1.15 -4.39
C ASN A 16 11.48 -0.56 -3.30
N ASN A 17 11.19 0.73 -3.39
CA ASN A 17 10.39 1.48 -2.41
C ASN A 17 8.95 1.76 -2.88
N TRP A 18 8.45 1.06 -3.90
CA TRP A 18 7.08 1.22 -4.38
C TRP A 18 6.39 -0.12 -4.61
N GLY A 19 5.06 -0.11 -4.53
CA GLY A 19 4.20 -1.25 -4.82
C GLY A 19 3.16 -0.93 -5.88
N TYR A 20 2.67 -1.99 -6.53
CA TYR A 20 1.60 -1.92 -7.52
C TYR A 20 0.71 -3.16 -7.45
N CYS A 21 -0.57 -2.97 -7.71
CA CYS A 21 -1.54 -4.02 -7.85
C CYS A 21 -2.11 -4.04 -9.27
N TYR A 22 -1.88 -5.11 -10.02
CA TYR A 22 -2.44 -5.27 -11.37
C TYR A 22 -3.95 -5.51 -11.38
N GLY A 23 -4.54 -5.95 -10.26
CA GLY A 23 -5.97 -6.22 -10.15
C GLY A 23 -6.84 -4.97 -9.96
N CYS A 24 -6.43 -4.05 -9.09
CA CYS A 24 -7.21 -2.84 -8.77
C CYS A 24 -6.52 -1.52 -9.16
N GLY A 25 -5.28 -1.57 -9.66
CA GLY A 25 -4.53 -0.37 -10.03
C GLY A 25 -3.94 0.41 -8.85
N TRP A 26 -4.04 -0.10 -7.62
CA TRP A 26 -3.38 0.54 -6.48
C TRP A 26 -1.88 0.65 -6.73
N HIS A 27 -1.31 1.82 -6.44
CA HIS A 27 0.12 2.07 -6.55
C HIS A 27 0.57 3.10 -5.52
N GLY A 28 1.76 2.94 -4.96
CA GLY A 28 2.24 3.84 -3.92
C GLY A 28 3.56 3.41 -3.30
N ASP A 29 4.14 4.32 -2.53
CA ASP A 29 5.27 4.04 -1.65
C ASP A 29 4.79 3.57 -0.27
N THR A 30 5.75 3.36 0.64
CA THR A 30 5.49 2.93 2.02
C THR A 30 4.57 3.90 2.78
N ILE A 31 4.68 5.21 2.53
CA ILE A 31 3.88 6.21 3.24
C ILE A 31 2.43 6.14 2.78
N LYS A 32 2.19 6.15 1.46
CA LYS A 32 0.83 6.01 0.89
C LYS A 32 0.18 4.70 1.32
N PHE A 33 0.97 3.61 1.37
CA PHE A 33 0.49 2.33 1.87
C PHE A 33 -0.07 2.44 3.30
N LEU A 34 0.69 3.02 4.23
CA LEU A 34 0.26 3.18 5.62
C LEU A 34 -0.95 4.10 5.75
N MET A 35 -0.95 5.21 5.03
CA MET A 35 -2.06 6.16 5.02
C MET A 35 -3.37 5.47 4.61
N GLU A 36 -3.38 4.72 3.52
CA GLU A 36 -4.60 4.06 3.04
C GLU A 36 -4.95 2.80 3.82
N LYS A 37 -3.96 2.04 4.30
CA LYS A 37 -4.18 0.76 4.99
C LYS A 37 -4.70 0.96 6.41
N GLU A 38 -4.17 1.97 7.11
CA GLU A 38 -4.49 2.27 8.50
C GLU A 38 -5.34 3.55 8.66
N ASN A 39 -5.74 4.19 7.55
CA ASN A 39 -6.50 5.44 7.54
C ASN A 39 -5.78 6.56 8.33
N LEU A 40 -4.47 6.69 8.10
CA LEU A 40 -3.60 7.65 8.77
C LEU A 40 -3.42 8.92 7.93
N GLY A 41 -3.27 10.06 8.60
CA GLY A 41 -2.69 11.25 8.00
C GLY A 41 -1.19 11.12 7.75
N PHE A 42 -0.63 12.00 6.91
CA PHE A 42 0.79 11.95 6.54
C PHE A 42 1.74 11.97 7.74
N LYS A 43 1.51 12.85 8.73
CA LYS A 43 2.35 12.94 9.93
C LYS A 43 2.30 11.68 10.78
N GLU A 44 1.12 11.08 10.92
CA GLU A 44 0.94 9.83 11.67
C GLU A 44 1.64 8.68 10.96
N ALA A 45 1.53 8.60 9.62
CA ALA A 45 2.22 7.61 8.81
C ALA A 45 3.75 7.73 8.91
N ILE A 46 4.31 8.96 8.92
CA ILE A 46 5.74 9.18 9.17
C ILE A 46 6.12 8.75 10.59
N GLY A 47 5.29 9.07 11.59
CA GLY A 47 5.51 8.67 12.98
C GLY A 47 5.52 7.16 13.20
N ARG A 48 4.92 6.36 12.29
CA ARG A 48 5.00 4.90 12.29
C ARG A 48 6.30 4.33 11.71
N LEU A 49 7.05 5.13 10.95
CA LEU A 49 8.29 4.74 10.28
C LEU A 49 9.55 5.21 11.00
N THR A 50 9.38 5.97 12.08
CA THR A 50 10.46 6.47 12.96
C THR A 50 10.53 5.60 14.20
#